data_AF-A0A4S8MV40-F1
#
_entry.id   AF-A0A4S8MV40-F1
#
_cell.length_a   1.000
_cell.length_b   1.000
_cell.length_c   1.000
_cell.angle_alpha   90.00
_cell.angle_beta   90.00
_cell.angle_gamma   90.00
#
_symmetry.space_group_name_H-M   'P 1'
#
loop_
_entity.id
_entity.type
_entity.pdbx_description
1 polymer ?
#
loop_
_entity_poly.entity_id
_entity_poly.type
_entity_poly.pdbx_seq_one_letter_code
_entity_poly.pdbx_strand_id
1 'polypeptide(L)'
;MNTYSLPSPAFPYPASGKPVCETCDINPFNVPPTANGGYFAFAKVKKEVCLVQVSTPTSALTTVDVKIFRHEFVTIFRLSEARTLHPSDIQILEPIDDQLKCYEEDTETVFLAKTLTERLRTLTLPPRFTSHHRSYYP
;
A
#
# COMPACT_ATOMS: atom_id res chain seq x y z
N MET A 1 -59.18 -30.59 -9.69
CA MET A 1 -58.84 -30.46 -8.26
C MET A 1 -57.49 -29.74 -8.17
N ASN A 2 -57.56 -28.46 -7.79
CA ASN A 2 -56.60 -27.54 -7.14
C ASN A 2 -55.09 -27.62 -7.53
N THR A 3 -54.53 -26.67 -8.30
CA THR A 3 -54.02 -25.30 -7.97
C THR A 3 -52.74 -25.25 -7.12
N TYR A 4 -51.63 -24.83 -7.74
CA TYR A 4 -50.72 -23.80 -7.20
C TYR A 4 -50.06 -23.04 -8.35
N SER A 5 -50.54 -21.80 -8.56
CA SER A 5 -49.83 -20.73 -9.26
C SER A 5 -49.07 -19.89 -8.23
N LEU A 6 -47.83 -19.50 -8.52
CA LEU A 6 -47.15 -18.34 -7.92
C LEU A 6 -46.31 -17.62 -9.00
N PRO A 7 -45.98 -16.33 -8.81
CA PRO A 7 -46.13 -15.31 -9.84
C PRO A 7 -44.80 -14.82 -10.42
N SER A 8 -44.87 -14.21 -11.60
CA SER A 8 -43.84 -13.31 -12.14
C SER A 8 -43.85 -11.98 -11.34
N PRO A 9 -42.72 -11.29 -11.22
CA PRO A 9 -42.73 -9.94 -11.79
C PRO A 9 -41.44 -9.55 -12.52
N ALA A 10 -41.66 -8.70 -13.52
CA ALA A 10 -40.70 -7.94 -14.28
C ALA A 10 -39.79 -7.06 -13.40
N PHE A 11 -38.72 -6.53 -14.03
CA PHE A 11 -38.03 -5.23 -13.85
C PHE A 11 -36.50 -5.41 -13.99
N PRO A 12 -35.73 -4.35 -14.33
CA PRO A 12 -35.74 -3.65 -15.60
C PRO A 12 -34.31 -3.54 -16.20
N TYR A 13 -34.21 -3.36 -17.51
CA TYR A 13 -33.01 -2.75 -18.09
C TYR A 13 -32.92 -1.27 -17.65
N PRO A 14 -31.73 -0.76 -17.36
CA PRO A 14 -31.39 0.59 -17.74
C PRO A 14 -30.39 0.58 -18.91
N ALA A 15 -30.81 1.23 -19.99
CA ALA A 15 -29.97 1.68 -21.07
C ALA A 15 -29.11 2.88 -20.64
N SER A 16 -28.06 3.12 -21.43
CA SER A 16 -27.28 4.37 -21.56
C SER A 16 -26.11 4.60 -20.59
N GLY A 17 -24.93 4.84 -21.18
CA GLY A 17 -23.75 5.38 -20.51
C GLY A 17 -22.45 4.65 -20.83
N LYS A 18 -21.89 4.84 -22.03
CA LYS A 18 -20.43 4.68 -22.21
C LYS A 18 -19.72 5.82 -21.46
N PRO A 19 -18.51 5.58 -20.93
CA PRO A 19 -17.30 5.94 -21.68
C PRO A 19 -16.36 4.71 -21.72
N VAL A 20 -15.96 4.16 -22.86
CA VAL A 20 -14.85 4.67 -23.70
C VAL A 20 -13.91 5.57 -22.91
N CYS A 21 -12.95 4.96 -22.21
CA CYS A 21 -11.62 5.53 -22.12
C CYS A 21 -10.81 5.01 -23.30
N GLU A 22 -11.05 5.64 -24.46
CA GLU A 22 -10.05 5.74 -25.51
C GLU A 22 -8.87 6.57 -24.94
N THR A 23 -7.66 6.04 -25.16
CA THR A 23 -6.39 6.76 -25.22
C THR A 23 -6.06 7.73 -24.09
N CYS A 24 -5.25 7.26 -23.14
CA CYS A 24 -4.15 8.07 -22.63
C CYS A 24 -2.85 7.29 -22.88
N ASP A 25 -2.22 7.71 -23.96
CA ASP A 25 -0.79 7.82 -24.23
C ASP A 25 0.20 7.02 -23.37
N ILE A 26 1.03 6.29 -24.12
CA ILE A 26 2.30 5.67 -23.79
C ILE A 26 3.06 6.43 -22.69
N ASN A 27 3.18 5.81 -21.50
CA ASN A 27 4.26 6.08 -20.55
C ASN A 27 4.97 4.74 -20.26
N PRO A 28 6.31 4.66 -20.30
CA PRO A 28 7.07 3.41 -20.16
C PRO A 28 7.12 2.82 -18.73
N PHE A 29 6.27 3.27 -17.82
CA PHE A 29 6.12 2.67 -16.48
C PHE A 29 4.89 1.76 -16.45
N ASN A 30 5.01 0.62 -17.11
CA ASN A 30 4.04 -0.46 -17.08
C ASN A 30 3.99 -1.06 -15.66
N VAL A 31 3.09 -0.55 -14.81
CA VAL A 31 2.66 -1.23 -13.58
C VAL A 31 1.18 -1.56 -13.76
N PRO A 32 0.77 -2.84 -13.75
CA PRO A 32 -0.64 -3.18 -13.85
C PRO A 32 -1.40 -2.57 -12.66
N PRO A 33 -2.59 -1.98 -12.88
CA PRO A 33 -3.39 -1.40 -11.82
C PRO A 33 -3.86 -2.53 -10.90
N THR A 34 -3.21 -2.70 -9.76
CA THR A 34 -3.83 -3.38 -8.62
C THR A 34 -5.06 -2.55 -8.26
N ALA A 35 -6.23 -3.19 -8.21
CA ALA A 35 -7.56 -2.59 -8.31
C ALA A 35 -7.96 -1.61 -7.18
N ASN A 36 -7.03 -1.25 -6.30
CA ASN A 36 -7.18 -0.22 -5.27
C ASN A 36 -6.02 0.77 -5.44
N GLY A 37 -6.27 1.90 -6.11
CA GLY A 37 -5.28 2.89 -6.54
C GLY A 37 -4.41 3.47 -5.43
N GLY A 38 -3.44 2.69 -4.95
CA GLY A 38 -2.53 3.06 -3.89
C GLY A 38 -1.27 2.20 -3.95
N TYR A 39 -0.15 2.77 -3.51
CA TYR A 39 1.17 2.12 -3.58
C TYR A 39 1.69 1.84 -2.17
N PHE A 40 2.57 0.86 -2.06
CA PHE A 40 3.20 0.52 -0.79
C PHE A 40 4.55 1.22 -0.69
N ALA A 41 4.89 1.70 0.50
CA ALA A 41 6.15 2.37 0.76
C ALA A 41 6.58 2.20 2.21
N PHE A 42 7.88 2.26 2.49
CA PHE A 42 8.36 2.62 3.81
C PHE A 42 8.20 4.13 4.00
N ALA A 43 7.55 4.51 5.10
CA ALA A 43 7.33 5.90 5.45
C ALA A 43 7.58 6.14 6.93
N LYS A 44 7.99 7.36 7.24
CA LYS A 44 8.06 7.84 8.61
C LYS A 44 6.74 8.49 8.98
N VAL A 45 6.04 7.90 9.93
CA VAL A 45 4.77 8.41 10.49
C VAL A 45 5.00 8.73 11.95
N LYS A 46 4.78 9.98 12.37
CA LYS A 46 4.96 10.44 13.77
C LYS A 46 6.31 10.02 14.42
N LYS A 47 7.37 9.98 13.62
CA LYS A 47 8.76 9.61 13.99
C LYS A 47 9.10 8.11 13.98
N GLU A 48 8.17 7.23 13.70
CA GLU A 48 8.43 5.79 13.54
C GLU A 48 8.44 5.42 12.05
N VAL A 49 9.33 4.50 11.65
CA VAL A 49 9.39 4.01 10.26
C VAL A 49 8.55 2.74 10.15
N CYS A 50 7.51 2.81 9.32
CA CYS A 50 6.54 1.74 9.13
C CYS A 50 6.36 1.43 7.64
N LEU A 51 5.81 0.25 7.35
CA LEU A 51 5.28 -0.05 6.04
C LEU A 51 3.89 0.58 5.92
N VAL A 52 3.66 1.33 4.85
CA VAL A 52 2.37 1.98 4.60
C VAL A 52 1.86 1.66 3.20
N GLN A 53 0.54 1.58 3.05
CA GLN A 53 -0.14 1.67 1.75
C GLN A 53 -0.80 3.03 1.65
N VAL A 54 -0.36 3.81 0.67
CA VAL A 54 -0.78 5.19 0.42
C VAL A 54 -1.78 5.18 -0.72
N SER A 55 -3.00 5.65 -0.49
CA SER A 55 -3.96 5.90 -1.56
C SER A 55 -3.48 7.06 -2.46
N THR A 56 -3.73 6.98 -3.76
CA THR A 56 -3.39 8.09 -4.68
C THR A 56 -4.27 9.30 -4.33
N PRO A 57 -3.69 10.43 -3.88
CA PRO A 57 -4.48 11.59 -3.54
C PRO A 57 -5.07 12.19 -4.80
N THR A 58 -6.37 12.49 -4.78
CA THR A 58 -7.09 13.15 -5.89
C THR A 58 -6.63 14.61 -6.07
N SER A 59 -5.93 15.21 -5.10
CA SER A 59 -5.36 16.56 -5.16
C SER A 59 -4.24 16.80 -4.13
N ALA A 60 -3.30 17.71 -4.42
CA ALA A 60 -2.12 18.00 -3.59
C ALA A 60 -2.42 18.63 -2.21
N LEU A 61 -3.66 19.07 -1.98
CA LEU A 61 -4.13 19.71 -0.74
C LEU A 61 -5.06 18.81 0.08
N THR A 62 -5.37 17.60 -0.39
CA THR A 62 -6.27 16.69 0.30
C THR A 62 -5.48 15.75 1.19
N THR A 63 -6.03 15.49 2.37
CA THR A 63 -5.51 14.46 3.27
C THR A 63 -5.42 13.12 2.56
N VAL A 64 -4.40 12.33 2.92
CA VAL A 64 -4.12 11.05 2.28
C VAL A 64 -4.56 9.94 3.20
N ASP A 65 -5.33 8.99 2.68
CA ASP A 65 -5.68 7.79 3.44
C ASP A 65 -4.53 6.80 3.36
N VAL A 66 -4.03 6.43 4.53
CA VAL A 66 -2.88 5.57 4.68
C VAL A 66 -3.23 4.39 5.58
N LYS A 67 -2.92 3.19 5.10
CA LYS A 67 -2.91 1.98 5.93
C LYS A 67 -1.51 1.76 6.46
N ILE A 68 -1.38 1.60 7.78
CA ILE A 68 -0.11 1.41 8.47
C ILE A 68 -0.01 -0.05 8.88
N PHE A 69 1.03 -0.72 8.38
CA PHE A 69 1.31 -2.12 8.67
C PHE A 69 2.48 -2.23 9.62
N ARG A 70 2.29 -2.98 10.71
CA ARG A 70 3.33 -3.22 11.71
C ARG A 70 4.04 -4.53 11.43
N HIS A 71 5.35 -4.53 11.62
CA HIS A 71 6.15 -5.74 11.53
C HIS A 71 5.77 -6.69 12.68
N GLU A 72 5.38 -7.92 12.35
CA GLU A 72 5.05 -8.92 13.37
C GLU A 72 6.12 -10.02 13.40
N PHE A 73 6.39 -10.66 12.26
CA PHE A 73 7.34 -11.76 12.18
C PHE A 73 8.13 -11.73 10.88
N VAL A 74 9.47 -11.85 10.94
CA VAL A 74 10.34 -12.07 9.77
C VAL A 74 10.03 -11.14 8.60
N THR A 75 9.15 -11.53 7.69
CA THR A 75 8.71 -10.79 6.50
C THR A 75 7.22 -10.41 6.49
N ILE A 76 6.49 -10.77 7.54
CA ILE A 76 5.05 -10.61 7.72
C ILE A 76 4.77 -9.28 8.43
N PHE A 77 3.91 -8.49 7.79
CA PHE A 77 3.41 -7.23 8.30
C PHE A 77 1.88 -7.30 8.32
N ARG A 78 1.27 -6.99 9.45
CA ARG A 78 -0.18 -6.93 9.58
C ARG A 78 -0.67 -5.51 9.68
N LEU A 79 -1.86 -5.24 9.15
CA LEU A 79 -2.48 -3.95 9.33
C LEU A 79 -2.62 -3.66 10.82
N SER A 80 -2.06 -2.52 11.22
CA SER A 80 -2.17 -2.02 12.58
C SER A 80 -3.28 -0.99 12.69
N GLU A 81 -3.30 -0.02 11.78
CA GLU A 81 -4.32 1.01 11.72
C GLU A 81 -4.47 1.58 10.31
N ALA A 82 -5.65 2.10 9.99
CA ALA A 82 -5.90 2.92 8.82
C ALA A 82 -6.23 4.34 9.28
N ARG A 83 -5.57 5.34 8.71
CA ARG A 83 -5.73 6.73 9.14
C ARG A 83 -5.55 7.69 7.98
N THR A 84 -6.34 8.75 8.01
CA THR A 84 -6.22 9.90 7.13
C THR A 84 -5.19 10.87 7.72
N LEU A 85 -4.10 11.12 7.00
CA LEU A 85 -2.99 11.97 7.43
C LEU A 85 -2.84 13.19 6.53
N HIS A 86 -2.36 14.31 7.10
CA HIS A 86 -1.88 15.43 6.31
C HIS A 86 -0.54 15.05 5.67
N PRO A 87 -0.22 15.50 4.44
CA PRO A 87 1.08 15.22 3.80
C PRO A 87 2.30 15.68 4.63
N SER A 88 2.12 16.57 5.60
CA SER A 88 3.18 16.99 6.53
C SER A 88 3.49 15.95 7.64
N ASP A 89 2.55 15.05 7.93
CA ASP A 89 2.68 14.04 9.00
C ASP A 89 3.27 12.71 8.51
N ILE A 90 3.38 12.55 7.19
CA ILE A 90 3.91 11.38 6.52
C ILE A 90 5.09 11.76 5.63
N GLN A 91 6.21 11.06 5.81
CA GLN A 91 7.37 11.22 4.93
C GLN A 91 7.65 9.88 4.26
N ILE A 92 7.41 9.80 2.96
CA ILE A 92 7.77 8.62 2.17
C ILE A 92 9.29 8.54 2.07
N LEU A 93 9.86 7.43 2.53
CA LEU A 93 11.30 7.16 2.48
C LEU A 93 11.65 6.35 1.24
N GLU A 94 10.86 5.30 0.98
CA GLU A 94 11.17 4.34 -0.06
C GLU A 94 9.90 3.66 -0.59
N PRO A 95 9.57 3.75 -1.88
CA PRO A 95 8.49 2.97 -2.48
C PRO A 95 8.87 1.50 -2.59
N ILE A 96 7.89 0.62 -2.37
CA ILE A 96 8.06 -0.83 -2.46
C ILE A 96 7.60 -1.33 -3.84
N ASP A 97 8.48 -2.07 -4.50
CA ASP A 97 8.16 -2.77 -5.74
C ASP A 97 7.14 -3.88 -5.50
N ASP A 98 6.12 -3.96 -6.36
CA ASP A 98 5.11 -5.01 -6.34
C ASP A 98 5.69 -6.42 -6.45
N GLN A 99 6.84 -6.59 -7.10
CA GLN A 99 7.52 -7.89 -7.20
C GLN A 99 8.16 -8.36 -5.89
N LEU A 100 8.44 -7.42 -4.98
CA LEU A 100 9.10 -7.69 -3.70
C LEU A 100 8.10 -7.79 -2.54
N LYS A 101 6.79 -7.83 -2.84
CA LYS A 101 5.75 -8.00 -1.85
C LYS A 101 4.64 -8.94 -2.34
N CYS A 102 3.88 -9.48 -1.40
CA CYS A 102 2.61 -10.13 -1.63
C CYS A 102 1.61 -9.54 -0.62
N TYR A 103 0.56 -8.89 -1.11
CA TYR A 103 -0.50 -8.35 -0.27
C TYR A 103 -1.74 -9.24 -0.35
N GLU A 104 -2.20 -9.71 0.80
CA GLU A 104 -3.42 -10.47 0.95
C GLU A 104 -4.49 -9.55 1.56
N GLU A 105 -5.45 -9.13 0.74
CA GLU A 105 -6.49 -8.19 1.15
C GLU A 105 -7.44 -8.79 2.19
N ASP A 106 -7.77 -10.09 2.06
CA ASP A 106 -8.69 -10.79 2.97
C ASP A 106 -8.20 -10.84 4.43
N THR A 107 -6.88 -10.94 4.61
CA THR A 107 -6.23 -11.06 5.92
C THR A 107 -5.52 -9.79 6.36
N GLU A 108 -5.59 -8.74 5.53
CA GLU A 108 -4.87 -7.47 5.67
C GLU A 108 -3.39 -7.65 6.04
N THR A 109 -2.76 -8.65 5.40
CA THR A 109 -1.39 -9.06 5.67
C THR A 109 -0.51 -8.82 4.44
N VAL A 110 0.67 -8.24 4.67
CA VAL A 110 1.67 -7.99 3.64
C VAL A 110 2.90 -8.82 3.95
N PHE A 111 3.32 -9.62 2.99
CA PHE A 111 4.57 -10.35 3.01
C PHE A 111 5.59 -9.58 2.18
N LEU A 112 6.68 -9.13 2.79
CA LEU A 112 7.77 -8.45 2.10
C LEU A 112 8.93 -9.41 1.82
N ALA A 113 9.72 -9.14 0.78
CA ALA A 113 10.99 -9.81 0.62
C ALA A 113 11.91 -9.51 1.83
N LYS A 114 12.74 -10.49 2.21
CA LYS A 114 13.68 -10.37 3.34
C LYS A 114 14.59 -9.14 3.21
N THR A 115 15.01 -8.83 1.98
CA THR A 115 15.82 -7.66 1.66
C THR A 115 15.15 -6.34 2.07
N LEU A 116 13.82 -6.23 1.93
CA LEU A 116 13.07 -5.06 2.37
C LEU A 116 12.99 -4.96 3.88
N THR A 117 12.83 -6.08 4.60
CA THR A 117 12.90 -6.07 6.07
C THR A 117 14.28 -5.66 6.57
N GLU A 118 15.36 -6.08 5.90
CA GLU A 118 16.73 -5.66 6.22
C GLU A 118 16.93 -4.15 6.00
N ARG A 119 16.37 -3.61 4.90
CA ARG A 119 16.34 -2.16 4.65
C ARG A 119 15.54 -1.41 5.72
N LEU A 120 14.35 -1.90 6.08
CA LEU A 120 13.53 -1.30 7.14
C LEU A 120 14.32 -1.23 8.46
N ARG A 121 15.02 -2.30 8.84
CA ARG A 121 15.86 -2.31 10.06
C ARG A 121 16.97 -1.25 9.99
N THR A 122 17.58 -1.07 8.82
CA THR A 122 18.59 -0.03 8.60
C THR A 122 18.01 1.38 8.73
N LEU A 123 16.77 1.60 8.29
CA LEU A 123 16.07 2.88 8.41
C LEU A 123 15.58 3.18 9.83
N THR A 124 15.20 2.15 10.59
CA THR A 124 14.69 2.30 11.97
C THR A 124 15.82 2.43 12.99
N LEU A 125 16.95 1.78 12.78
CA LEU A 125 18.08 1.88 13.70
C LEU A 125 18.80 3.23 13.50
N PRO A 126 19.18 3.93 14.59
CA PRO A 126 20.08 5.06 14.46
C PRO A 126 21.38 4.58 13.79
N PRO A 127 22.07 5.42 13.00
CA PRO A 127 23.34 5.05 12.39
C PRO A 127 24.28 4.63 13.51
N ARG A 128 24.41 3.31 13.70
CA ARG A 128 25.40 2.76 14.61
C ARG A 128 26.70 3.17 13.97
N PHE A 129 27.41 4.09 14.61
CA PHE A 129 28.76 4.46 14.25
C PHE A 129 29.50 3.18 13.87
N THR A 130 29.75 2.99 12.58
CA THR A 130 30.79 2.08 12.11
C THR A 130 32.07 2.73 12.56
N SER A 131 32.39 2.53 13.84
CA SER A 131 33.65 2.91 14.44
C SER A 131 34.68 2.05 13.74
N HIS A 132 35.23 2.58 12.65
CA HIS A 132 36.52 2.15 12.15
C HIS A 132 37.54 2.51 13.23
N HIS A 133 37.57 1.70 14.29
CA HIS A 133 38.65 1.67 15.24
C HIS A 133 39.83 1.05 14.50
N ARG A 134 40.44 1.86 13.63
CA ARG A 134 41.73 1.62 13.02
C ARG A 134 42.74 1.76 14.16
N SER A 135 42.84 0.73 14.99
CA SER A 135 43.93 0.56 15.95
C SER A 135 45.22 0.45 15.15
N TYR A 136 45.89 1.57 14.94
CA TYR A 136 47.32 1.58 14.72
C TYR A 136 47.94 1.89 16.08
N TYR A 137 48.45 0.86 16.76
CA TYR A 137 49.36 1.06 17.88
C TYR A 137 50.80 1.06 17.33
N PRO A 138 51.64 2.04 17.73
CA PRO A 138 53.07 2.06 17.42
C PRO A 138 53.87 1.01 18.21
#